data_AF-A0A167FMJ0-F1
#
_entry.id   AF-A0A167FMJ0-F1
#
_cell.length_a   1.000
_cell.length_b   1.000
_cell.length_c   1.000
_cell.angle_alpha   90.00
_cell.angle_beta   90.00
_cell.angle_gamma   90.00
#
_symmetry.space_group_name_H-M   'P 1'
#
loop_
_entity.id
_entity.type
_entity.pdbx_description
1 polymer ?
#
loop_
_entity_poly.entity_id
_entity_poly.type
_entity_poly.pdbx_seq_one_letter_code
_entity_poly.pdbx_strand_id
1 'polypeptide(L)'
;MSIWTIPEPVRKVFDSFPLKVNEPTKLPLNGNDAGMAVSKGLTHVYVYNIAENGLCTDPHCLEVQSWIQLRNKQNKTESDKITISASSVHVSPTDSLPFIVENSHKINNIKPQSTKSEPVGRVKYLQDKGNSSSNEEVYCSLIDTWLRSCWIVSMLDPRHLAIKESIYILEEERKELPTQILSVISNQVNYRLIQELEPQYPELTAEANSYRARITGYSLNSNILADVFDRAEECLAVFESLLSKNKSQAIFGDLNGGTDLGRLDILLFSYTHLILWLIPNSQLARLIPPLVRAHSEHVYNKIFC
;
A
#
# COMPACT_ATOMS: atom_id res chain seq x y z
N MET A 1 34.68 -27.22 28.09
CA MET A 1 35.09 -28.09 26.97
C MET A 1 33.85 -28.82 26.49
N SER A 2 33.41 -28.58 25.25
CA SER A 2 32.16 -29.16 24.74
C SER A 2 32.39 -30.60 24.28
N ILE A 3 31.74 -31.55 24.95
CA ILE A 3 31.73 -33.00 24.64
C ILE A 3 31.02 -33.32 23.31
N TRP A 4 30.42 -32.33 22.65
CA TRP A 4 29.61 -32.49 21.44
C TRP A 4 30.30 -32.05 20.15
N THR A 5 31.63 -31.92 20.16
CA THR A 5 32.38 -31.46 18.98
C THR A 5 32.84 -32.67 18.17
N ILE A 6 32.26 -32.86 16.99
CA ILE A 6 32.58 -33.98 16.10
C ILE A 6 34.06 -33.89 15.69
N PRO A 7 34.86 -34.96 15.86
CA PRO A 7 36.27 -34.97 15.47
C PRO A 7 36.45 -34.68 13.96
N GLU A 8 37.50 -33.93 13.60
CA GLU A 8 37.79 -33.56 12.21
C GLU A 8 37.68 -34.71 11.19
N PRO A 9 38.23 -35.90 11.47
CA PRO A 9 38.18 -37.01 10.51
C PRO A 9 36.75 -37.45 10.21
N VAL A 10 35.89 -37.45 11.23
CA VAL A 10 34.48 -37.79 11.08
C VAL A 10 33.78 -36.71 10.27
N ARG A 11 34.06 -35.43 10.55
CA ARG A 11 33.53 -34.29 9.76
C ARG A 11 33.87 -34.41 8.28
N LYS A 12 35.13 -34.72 7.95
CA LYS A 12 35.59 -34.91 6.54
C LYS A 12 34.86 -36.03 5.81
N VAL A 13 34.53 -37.12 6.51
CA VAL A 13 33.75 -38.22 5.92
C VAL A 13 32.32 -37.76 5.62
N PHE A 14 31.70 -37.00 6.53
CA PHE A 14 30.34 -36.48 6.32
C PHE A 14 30.29 -35.34 5.30
N ASP A 15 31.31 -34.50 5.21
CA ASP A 15 31.44 -33.43 4.20
C ASP A 15 31.63 -34.00 2.78
N SER A 16 32.00 -35.27 2.65
CA SER A 16 32.08 -35.99 1.37
C SER A 16 30.70 -36.43 0.84
N PHE A 17 29.64 -36.27 1.66
CA PHE A 17 28.27 -36.43 1.23
C PHE A 17 27.64 -35.05 0.97
N PRO A 18 26.87 -34.89 -0.12
CA PRO A 18 26.38 -35.92 -1.02
C PRO A 18 27.37 -36.28 -2.14
N LEU A 19 27.43 -37.58 -2.47
CA LEU A 19 28.28 -38.14 -3.55
C LEU A 19 27.95 -37.59 -4.95
N LYS A 20 26.74 -37.02 -5.11
CA LYS A 20 26.29 -36.33 -6.32
C LYS A 20 25.36 -35.20 -5.90
N VAL A 21 25.75 -33.97 -6.22
CA VAL A 21 24.85 -32.81 -6.18
C VAL A 21 24.15 -32.77 -7.53
N ASN A 22 22.83 -32.94 -7.54
CA ASN A 22 22.05 -32.77 -8.77
C ASN A 22 22.01 -31.29 -9.13
N GLU A 23 21.91 -31.00 -10.44
CA GLU A 23 21.62 -29.64 -10.89
C GLU A 23 20.35 -29.11 -10.22
N PRO A 24 20.29 -27.80 -9.89
CA PRO A 24 19.11 -27.20 -9.32
C PRO A 24 17.87 -27.51 -10.17
N THR A 25 16.82 -28.02 -9.52
CA THR A 25 15.56 -28.31 -10.22
C THR A 25 15.01 -27.00 -10.77
N LYS A 26 14.73 -26.95 -12.07
CA LYS A 26 14.08 -25.79 -12.68
C LYS A 26 12.75 -25.56 -11.97
N LEU A 27 12.54 -24.35 -11.46
CA LEU A 27 11.29 -23.97 -10.83
C LEU A 27 10.14 -24.09 -11.84
N PRO A 28 8.93 -24.45 -11.39
CA PRO A 28 7.77 -24.59 -12.28
C PRO A 28 7.46 -23.27 -12.99
N LEU A 29 7.02 -23.38 -14.24
CA LEU A 29 6.63 -22.29 -15.15
C LEU A 29 5.40 -21.49 -14.69
N ASN A 30 4.88 -21.67 -13.48
CA ASN A 30 3.74 -20.90 -12.98
C ASN A 30 4.18 -19.73 -12.08
N GLY A 31 5.49 -19.53 -11.87
CA GLY A 31 6.03 -18.39 -11.11
C GLY A 31 6.40 -17.18 -11.98
N ASN A 32 5.83 -17.06 -13.18
CA ASN A 32 6.57 -16.50 -14.32
C ASN A 32 6.67 -14.97 -14.43
N ASP A 33 5.87 -14.15 -13.74
CA ASP A 33 6.05 -12.70 -13.87
C ASP A 33 6.82 -12.12 -12.68
N ALA A 34 6.40 -12.42 -11.46
CA ALA A 34 7.13 -12.01 -10.27
C ALA A 34 8.46 -12.78 -10.08
N GLY A 35 8.49 -14.09 -10.36
CA GLY A 35 9.71 -14.89 -10.30
C GLY A 35 10.73 -14.50 -11.38
N MET A 36 10.28 -14.01 -12.54
CA MET A 36 11.19 -13.48 -13.56
C MET A 36 11.76 -12.11 -13.20
N ALA A 37 10.97 -11.20 -12.63
CA ALA A 37 11.49 -9.91 -12.15
C ALA A 37 12.51 -10.10 -11.00
N VAL A 38 12.18 -10.97 -10.04
CA VAL A 38 13.08 -11.34 -8.94
C VAL A 38 14.33 -12.04 -9.48
N SER A 39 14.23 -12.96 -10.45
CA SER A 39 15.42 -13.63 -11.03
C SER A 39 16.37 -12.68 -11.78
N LYS A 40 15.90 -11.51 -12.23
CA LYS A 40 16.73 -10.47 -12.87
C LYS A 40 17.42 -9.52 -11.89
N GLY A 41 17.23 -9.70 -10.58
CA GLY A 41 17.83 -8.81 -9.57
C GLY A 41 17.06 -7.50 -9.36
N LEU A 42 15.84 -7.38 -9.90
CA LEU A 42 15.04 -6.16 -9.80
C LEU A 42 14.32 -6.10 -8.45
N THR A 43 14.17 -4.89 -7.91
CA THR A 43 13.29 -4.64 -6.75
C THR A 43 11.84 -4.72 -7.20
N HIS A 44 11.01 -5.40 -6.42
CA HIS A 44 9.60 -5.64 -6.75
C HIS A 44 8.68 -5.16 -5.63
N VAL A 45 7.55 -4.56 -5.98
CA VAL A 45 6.54 -4.07 -5.04
C VAL A 45 5.20 -4.70 -5.32
N TYR A 46 4.60 -5.27 -4.27
CA TYR A 46 3.28 -5.86 -4.35
C TYR A 46 2.24 -4.90 -3.78
N VAL A 47 1.14 -4.75 -4.51
CA VAL A 47 0.00 -3.85 -4.22
C VAL A 47 -1.31 -4.63 -4.29
N TYR A 48 -2.42 -4.08 -3.78
CA TYR A 48 -3.72 -4.77 -3.81
C TYR A 48 -4.16 -5.09 -5.24
N ASN A 49 -4.40 -4.05 -6.03
CA ASN A 49 -4.82 -4.23 -7.42
C ASN A 49 -4.39 -3.04 -8.28
N ILE A 50 -4.22 -3.30 -9.57
CA ILE A 50 -3.84 -2.31 -10.59
C ILE A 50 -5.02 -2.19 -11.56
N ALA A 51 -5.50 -0.97 -11.76
CA ALA A 51 -6.57 -0.66 -12.67
C ALA A 51 -6.13 -0.74 -14.14
N GLU A 52 -7.09 -0.72 -15.07
CA GLU A 52 -6.81 -0.77 -16.51
C GLU A 52 -5.94 0.39 -17.01
N ASN A 53 -6.00 1.55 -16.35
CA ASN A 53 -5.14 2.70 -16.64
C ASN A 53 -3.72 2.56 -16.06
N GLY A 54 -3.39 1.43 -15.43
CA GLY A 54 -2.10 1.14 -14.83
C GLY A 54 -1.89 1.71 -13.43
N LEU A 55 -2.90 2.35 -12.82
CA LEU A 55 -2.78 2.93 -11.48
C LEU A 55 -3.19 1.94 -10.38
N CYS A 56 -2.53 2.02 -9.23
CA CYS A 56 -2.92 1.30 -8.03
C CYS A 56 -4.25 1.84 -7.50
N THR A 57 -5.08 0.93 -6.98
CA THR A 57 -6.47 1.21 -6.59
C THR A 57 -6.65 1.60 -5.12
N ASP A 58 -5.63 1.41 -4.28
CA ASP A 58 -5.61 1.83 -2.87
C ASP A 58 -4.68 3.07 -2.69
N PRO A 59 -5.05 4.06 -1.85
CA PRO A 59 -4.27 5.29 -1.69
C PRO A 59 -2.82 5.08 -1.29
N HIS A 60 -2.53 4.20 -0.32
CA HIS A 60 -1.15 3.95 0.10
C HIS A 60 -0.36 3.21 -1.00
N CYS A 61 -1.01 2.32 -1.74
CA CYS A 61 -0.39 1.69 -2.90
C CYS A 61 -0.07 2.71 -4.01
N LEU A 62 -0.98 3.65 -4.28
CA LEU A 62 -0.78 4.70 -5.28
C LEU A 62 0.31 5.69 -4.87
N GLU A 63 0.40 6.05 -3.58
CA GLU A 63 1.52 6.85 -3.05
C GLU A 63 2.86 6.18 -3.38
N VAL A 64 3.00 4.88 -3.06
CA VAL A 64 4.22 4.13 -3.33
C VAL A 64 4.49 4.01 -4.84
N GLN A 65 3.47 3.76 -5.64
CA GLN A 65 3.61 3.74 -7.10
C GLN A 65 4.11 5.07 -7.65
N SER A 66 3.57 6.20 -7.19
CA SER A 66 3.98 7.54 -7.61
C SER A 66 5.46 7.79 -7.35
N TRP A 67 5.95 7.38 -6.19
CA TRP A 67 7.37 7.46 -5.84
C TRP A 67 8.26 6.59 -6.74
N ILE A 68 7.83 5.35 -6.98
CA ILE A 68 8.52 4.44 -7.89
C ILE A 68 8.58 5.03 -9.30
N GLN A 69 7.48 5.63 -9.77
CA GLN A 69 7.40 6.22 -11.09
C GLN A 69 8.37 7.42 -11.23
N LEU A 70 8.42 8.31 -10.23
CA LEU A 70 9.37 9.41 -10.19
C LEU A 70 10.82 8.91 -10.21
N ARG A 71 11.13 7.89 -9.42
CA ARG A 71 12.47 7.29 -9.38
C ARG A 71 12.85 6.60 -10.69
N ASN A 72 11.92 5.84 -11.28
CA ASN A 72 12.13 5.16 -12.56
C ASN A 72 12.34 6.18 -13.70
N LYS A 73 11.71 7.36 -13.65
CA LYS A 73 11.99 8.47 -14.59
C LYS A 73 13.40 9.05 -14.42
N GLN A 74 13.96 9.05 -13.22
CA GLN A 74 15.32 9.54 -12.92
C GLN A 74 16.42 8.51 -13.22
N ASN A 75 16.13 7.22 -13.02
CA ASN A 75 17.08 6.14 -13.23
C ASN A 75 17.32 5.88 -14.73
N LYS A 76 18.59 5.90 -15.16
CA LYS A 76 18.97 5.67 -16.57
C LYS A 76 19.21 4.19 -16.90
N THR A 77 19.42 3.34 -15.89
CA THR A 77 19.78 1.93 -16.03
C THR A 77 18.57 1.02 -15.84
N GLU A 78 18.35 0.11 -16.79
CA GLU A 78 17.25 -0.88 -16.76
C GLU A 78 17.34 -1.81 -15.53
N SER A 79 18.55 -2.06 -15.03
CA SER A 79 18.81 -2.91 -13.86
C SER A 79 18.31 -2.32 -12.54
N ASP A 80 17.99 -1.03 -12.50
CA ASP A 80 17.56 -0.33 -11.28
C ASP A 80 16.06 0.04 -11.31
N LYS A 81 15.33 -0.45 -12.32
CA LYS A 81 13.89 -0.23 -12.43
C LYS A 81 13.14 -1.08 -11.42
N ILE A 82 12.24 -0.43 -10.71
CA ILE A 82 11.35 -1.08 -9.75
C ILE A 82 10.08 -1.48 -10.48
N THR A 83 9.64 -2.72 -10.25
CA THR A 83 8.44 -3.28 -10.86
C THR A 83 7.32 -3.39 -9.84
N ILE A 84 6.07 -3.27 -10.29
CA ILE A 84 4.86 -3.31 -9.44
C ILE A 84 3.94 -4.42 -9.95
N SER A 85 3.35 -5.20 -9.06
CA SER A 85 2.33 -6.20 -9.42
C SER A 85 1.24 -6.32 -8.37
N ALA A 86 0.03 -6.65 -8.83
CA ALA A 86 -1.09 -6.96 -7.95
C ALA A 86 -0.79 -8.25 -7.16
N SER A 87 -1.22 -8.30 -5.90
CA SER A 87 -1.06 -9.48 -5.05
C SER A 87 -2.12 -9.53 -3.96
N SER A 88 -2.21 -10.70 -3.33
CA SER A 88 -3.08 -10.92 -2.19
C SER A 88 -2.37 -10.53 -0.90
N VAL A 89 -3.14 -9.99 0.05
CA VAL A 89 -2.64 -9.64 1.39
C VAL A 89 -2.02 -10.84 2.10
N HIS A 90 -2.48 -12.06 1.79
CA HIS A 90 -1.96 -13.30 2.37
C HIS A 90 -0.50 -13.59 1.99
N VAL A 91 0.03 -12.95 0.95
CA VAL A 91 1.44 -13.03 0.56
C VAL A 91 2.29 -12.04 1.37
N SER A 92 1.66 -11.02 1.97
CA SER A 92 2.36 -10.03 2.79
C SER A 92 2.81 -10.63 4.12
N PRO A 93 4.08 -10.44 4.50
CA PRO A 93 4.56 -10.83 5.82
C PRO A 93 3.93 -10.08 7.01
N THR A 94 3.26 -8.94 6.75
CA THR A 94 2.66 -8.08 7.77
C THR A 94 1.14 -8.00 7.65
N ASP A 95 0.52 -8.86 6.83
CA ASP A 95 -0.91 -8.80 6.52
C ASP A 95 -1.37 -7.43 5.99
N SER A 96 -0.48 -6.68 5.35
CA SER A 96 -0.78 -5.35 4.77
C SER A 96 -0.03 -5.16 3.45
N LEU A 97 -0.69 -4.52 2.48
CA LEU A 97 -0.07 -4.03 1.25
C LEU A 97 -0.03 -2.49 1.30
N PRO A 98 0.96 -1.82 0.68
CA PRO A 98 2.02 -2.39 -0.15
C PRO A 98 3.20 -2.98 0.64
N PHE A 99 3.91 -3.96 0.06
CA PHE A 99 5.21 -4.42 0.58
C PHE A 99 6.25 -4.61 -0.53
N ILE A 100 7.52 -4.52 -0.15
CA ILE A 100 8.67 -4.53 -1.07
C ILE A 100 9.45 -5.84 -0.89
N VAL A 101 9.83 -6.45 -2.00
CA VAL A 101 10.77 -7.57 -2.05
C VAL A 101 12.04 -7.10 -2.76
N GLU A 102 13.10 -6.93 -1.97
CA GLU A 102 14.43 -6.59 -2.48
C GLU A 102 15.19 -7.88 -2.82
N ASN A 103 15.74 -7.96 -4.03
CA ASN A 103 16.68 -9.03 -4.35
C ASN A 103 18.11 -8.56 -4.01
N SER A 104 18.64 -8.98 -2.86
CA SER A 104 20.07 -8.81 -2.61
C SER A 104 20.83 -9.80 -3.50
N HIS A 105 21.81 -9.34 -4.29
CA HIS A 105 22.64 -10.12 -5.21
C HIS A 105 23.40 -11.33 -4.59
N LYS A 106 23.15 -11.70 -3.33
CA LYS A 106 23.62 -12.95 -2.72
C LYS A 106 22.60 -14.05 -3.00
N ILE A 107 22.88 -14.79 -4.08
CA ILE A 107 22.15 -15.90 -4.72
C ILE A 107 21.51 -16.95 -3.77
N ASN A 108 21.79 -16.94 -2.47
CA ASN A 108 21.31 -17.94 -1.51
C ASN A 108 20.35 -17.41 -0.43
N ASN A 109 19.92 -16.13 -0.48
CA ASN A 109 19.00 -15.59 0.53
C ASN A 109 18.06 -14.52 -0.07
N ILE A 110 17.01 -14.95 -0.77
CA ILE A 110 15.82 -14.10 -0.97
C ILE A 110 15.16 -14.00 0.41
N LYS A 111 15.47 -12.94 1.15
CA LYS A 111 14.77 -12.64 2.40
C LYS A 111 13.67 -11.64 2.08
N PRO A 112 12.39 -12.00 2.21
CA PRO A 112 11.36 -10.97 2.33
C PRO A 112 11.75 -10.11 3.53
N GLN A 113 12.12 -8.85 3.31
CA GLN A 113 12.35 -7.93 4.41
C GLN A 113 10.99 -7.57 5.00
N SER A 114 10.61 -8.30 6.04
CA SER A 114 9.57 -7.91 6.98
C SER A 114 10.23 -7.57 8.29
N THR A 115 10.57 -6.30 8.46
CA THR A 115 10.95 -5.79 9.78
C THR A 115 9.65 -5.52 10.53
N LYS A 116 9.37 -6.38 11.51
CA LYS A 116 8.26 -6.23 12.47
C LYS A 116 8.25 -4.79 12.99
N SER A 117 7.06 -4.19 12.98
CA SER A 117 6.71 -2.79 13.31
C SER A 117 6.82 -1.81 12.14
N GLU A 118 5.64 -1.37 11.66
CA GLU A 118 5.35 -0.45 10.56
C GLU A 118 5.48 -1.05 9.14
N PRO A 119 4.73 -0.55 8.13
CA PRO A 119 5.03 -0.83 6.73
C PRO A 119 6.37 -0.17 6.39
N VAL A 120 7.48 -0.76 6.83
CA VAL A 120 8.85 -0.21 6.69
C VAL A 120 9.26 -0.10 5.22
N GLY A 121 8.54 -0.75 4.28
CA GLY A 121 8.66 -0.45 2.84
C GLY A 121 8.26 0.98 2.50
N ARG A 122 7.23 1.54 3.16
CA ARG A 122 6.82 2.95 3.06
C ARG A 122 7.84 3.86 3.72
N VAL A 123 8.55 3.40 4.75
CA VAL A 123 9.41 4.25 5.58
C VAL A 123 10.86 4.26 5.09
N LYS A 124 11.54 3.13 4.90
CA LYS A 124 12.95 3.12 4.46
C LYS A 124 13.14 3.70 3.06
N TYR A 125 12.24 3.41 2.13
CA TYR A 125 12.37 3.89 0.74
C TYR A 125 12.03 5.38 0.61
N LEU A 126 11.22 5.93 1.51
CA LEU A 126 10.88 7.37 1.55
C LEU A 126 11.81 8.17 2.48
N GLN A 127 12.35 7.57 3.56
CA GLN A 127 13.20 8.24 4.56
C GLN A 127 14.68 8.29 4.16
N ASP A 128 15.19 7.38 3.32
CA ASP A 128 16.63 7.32 3.01
C ASP A 128 17.19 8.60 2.34
N LYS A 129 16.35 9.58 1.97
CA LYS A 129 16.80 10.78 1.27
C LYS A 129 16.15 12.12 1.67
N GLY A 130 15.39 12.21 2.75
CA GLY A 130 14.80 13.49 3.13
C GLY A 130 14.68 13.73 4.63
N ASN A 131 15.29 14.81 5.10
CA ASN A 131 14.91 15.42 6.37
C ASN A 131 13.53 16.07 6.15
N SER A 132 12.45 15.29 6.31
CA SER A 132 11.10 15.85 6.37
C SER A 132 11.08 16.94 7.43
N SER A 133 10.56 18.11 7.08
CA SER A 133 10.35 19.14 8.10
C SER A 133 9.34 18.61 9.11
N SER A 134 9.50 18.93 10.40
CA SER A 134 8.54 18.51 11.44
C SER A 134 7.10 18.89 11.10
N ASN A 135 6.88 19.95 10.32
CA ASN A 135 5.56 20.35 9.85
C ASN A 135 5.00 19.40 8.78
N GLU A 136 5.81 18.95 7.82
CA GLU A 136 5.37 18.02 6.77
C GLU A 136 4.86 16.70 7.37
N GLU A 137 5.52 16.20 8.40
CA GLU A 137 5.11 14.99 9.11
C GLU A 137 3.74 15.15 9.78
N VAL A 138 3.49 16.29 10.42
CA VAL A 138 2.18 16.60 11.03
C VAL A 138 1.07 16.57 9.97
N TYR A 139 1.30 17.16 8.80
CA TYR A 139 0.30 17.14 7.72
C TYR A 139 0.13 15.75 7.11
N CYS A 140 1.19 14.98 6.95
CA CYS A 140 1.08 13.58 6.51
C CYS A 140 0.27 12.75 7.50
N SER A 141 0.50 12.91 8.81
CA SER A 141 -0.28 12.25 9.86
C SER A 141 -1.75 12.65 9.81
N LEU A 142 -2.07 13.91 9.47
CA LEU A 142 -3.45 14.36 9.32
C LEU A 142 -4.18 13.60 8.21
N ILE A 143 -3.54 13.41 7.06
CA ILE A 143 -4.09 12.62 5.94
C ILE A 143 -4.23 11.14 6.32
N ASP A 144 -3.16 10.55 6.86
CA ASP A 144 -3.14 9.14 7.25
C ASP A 144 -4.10 8.81 8.40
N THR A 145 -4.56 9.81 9.15
CA THR A 145 -5.55 9.64 10.22
C THR A 145 -6.96 9.91 9.70
N TRP A 146 -7.27 11.14 9.30
CA TRP A 146 -8.66 11.57 9.06
C TRP A 146 -9.14 11.23 7.67
N LEU A 147 -8.32 11.50 6.64
CA LEU A 147 -8.71 11.19 5.27
C LEU A 147 -8.71 9.68 5.03
N ARG A 148 -7.78 8.93 5.63
CA ARG A 148 -7.79 7.46 5.64
C ARG A 148 -9.03 6.90 6.34
N SER A 149 -9.39 7.40 7.52
CA SER A 149 -10.57 6.91 8.22
C SER A 149 -11.85 7.16 7.44
N CYS A 150 -11.97 8.33 6.80
CA CYS A 150 -13.12 8.65 5.96
C CYS A 150 -13.17 7.82 4.66
N TRP A 151 -12.01 7.54 4.06
CA TRP A 151 -11.89 6.58 2.95
C TRP A 151 -12.40 5.20 3.36
N ILE A 152 -11.92 4.67 4.49
CA ILE A 152 -12.31 3.36 5.00
C ILE A 152 -13.82 3.30 5.25
N VAL A 153 -14.36 4.28 5.98
CA VAL A 153 -15.80 4.38 6.26
C VAL A 153 -16.61 4.45 4.96
N SER A 154 -16.13 5.16 3.95
CA SER A 154 -16.75 5.20 2.63
C SER A 154 -16.74 3.82 1.96
N MET A 155 -15.65 3.05 2.10
CA MET A 155 -15.56 1.68 1.54
C MET A 155 -16.44 0.66 2.28
N LEU A 156 -16.77 0.90 3.55
CA LEU A 156 -17.69 0.06 4.33
C LEU A 156 -19.16 0.28 3.96
N ASP A 157 -19.49 1.33 3.21
CA ASP A 157 -20.84 1.57 2.69
C ASP A 157 -21.27 0.45 1.73
N PRO A 158 -22.43 -0.22 1.96
CA PRO A 158 -22.93 -1.26 1.05
C PRO A 158 -23.05 -0.81 -0.41
N ARG A 159 -23.29 0.49 -0.66
CA ARG A 159 -23.37 1.06 -2.02
C ARG A 159 -22.05 0.99 -2.78
N HIS A 160 -20.92 0.90 -2.08
CA HIS A 160 -19.59 0.81 -2.67
C HIS A 160 -19.05 -0.62 -2.67
N LEU A 161 -19.86 -1.64 -2.41
CA LEU A 161 -19.41 -3.04 -2.33
C LEU A 161 -18.61 -3.48 -3.56
N ALA A 162 -19.13 -3.25 -4.76
CA ALA A 162 -18.46 -3.64 -6.01
C ALA A 162 -17.11 -2.90 -6.21
N ILE A 163 -17.02 -1.65 -5.74
CA ILE A 163 -15.79 -0.85 -5.81
C ILE A 163 -14.78 -1.34 -4.77
N LYS A 164 -15.21 -1.59 -3.54
CA LYS A 164 -14.37 -2.17 -2.49
C LYS A 164 -13.78 -3.51 -2.92
N GLU A 165 -14.58 -4.37 -3.54
CA GLU A 165 -14.11 -5.65 -4.08
C GLU A 165 -13.17 -5.46 -5.27
N SER A 166 -13.37 -4.43 -6.10
CA SER A 166 -12.44 -4.12 -7.19
C SER A 166 -11.07 -3.65 -6.71
N ILE A 167 -11.03 -2.97 -5.55
CA ILE A 167 -9.80 -2.48 -4.91
C ILE A 167 -9.06 -3.59 -4.17
N TYR A 168 -9.75 -4.32 -3.27
CA TYR A 168 -9.10 -5.14 -2.24
C TYR A 168 -9.08 -6.65 -2.50
N ILE A 169 -9.85 -7.14 -3.48
CA ILE A 169 -9.84 -8.54 -3.91
C ILE A 169 -9.14 -8.60 -5.27
N LEU A 170 -8.34 -9.63 -5.54
CA LEU A 170 -7.67 -9.73 -6.85
C LEU A 170 -8.69 -9.96 -7.98
N GLU A 171 -8.40 -9.43 -9.16
CA GLU A 171 -9.27 -9.62 -10.33
C GLU A 171 -9.43 -11.09 -10.71
N GLU A 172 -8.35 -11.86 -10.61
CA GLU A 172 -8.32 -13.31 -10.84
C GLU A 172 -9.24 -14.03 -9.84
N GLU A 173 -9.11 -13.70 -8.55
CA GLU A 173 -9.97 -14.24 -7.49
C GLU A 173 -11.45 -13.91 -7.75
N ARG A 174 -11.77 -12.67 -8.16
CA ARG A 174 -13.14 -12.26 -8.48
C ARG A 174 -13.74 -13.02 -9.67
N LYS A 175 -12.94 -13.42 -10.66
CA LYS A 175 -13.41 -14.12 -11.86
C LYS A 175 -13.54 -15.63 -11.63
N GLU A 176 -12.66 -16.21 -10.83
CA GLU A 176 -12.57 -17.67 -10.67
C GLU A 176 -13.35 -18.21 -9.48
N LEU A 177 -13.52 -17.43 -8.41
CA LEU A 177 -14.09 -17.92 -7.16
C LEU A 177 -15.64 -17.89 -7.17
N PRO A 178 -16.29 -18.92 -6.59
CA PRO A 178 -17.72 -18.88 -6.34
C PRO A 178 -18.14 -17.71 -5.46
N THR A 179 -19.36 -17.19 -5.69
CA THR A 179 -19.93 -16.04 -4.95
C THR A 179 -19.91 -16.21 -3.43
N GLN A 180 -20.07 -17.44 -2.93
CA GLN A 180 -20.02 -17.74 -1.50
C GLN A 180 -18.62 -17.57 -0.90
N ILE A 181 -17.57 -17.83 -1.69
CA ILE A 181 -16.19 -17.60 -1.25
C ILE A 181 -15.89 -16.11 -1.31
N LEU A 182 -16.34 -15.42 -2.38
CA LEU A 182 -16.18 -13.98 -2.50
C LEU A 182 -16.85 -13.22 -1.36
N SER A 183 -18.03 -13.64 -0.90
CA SER A 183 -18.68 -13.00 0.25
C SER A 183 -17.89 -13.19 1.55
N VAL A 184 -17.25 -14.35 1.75
CA VAL A 184 -16.36 -14.59 2.90
C VAL A 184 -15.13 -13.68 2.82
N ILE A 185 -14.48 -13.58 1.66
CA ILE A 185 -13.32 -12.69 1.46
C ILE A 185 -13.73 -11.22 1.66
N SER A 186 -14.86 -10.80 1.09
CA SER A 186 -15.39 -9.43 1.23
C SER A 186 -15.68 -9.09 2.70
N ASN A 187 -16.16 -10.05 3.49
CA ASN A 187 -16.33 -9.89 4.94
C ASN A 187 -15.00 -9.83 5.69
N GLN A 188 -13.99 -10.59 5.28
CA GLN A 188 -12.64 -10.49 5.85
C GLN A 188 -12.00 -9.12 5.54
N VAL A 189 -12.21 -8.59 4.34
CA VAL A 189 -11.80 -7.23 3.97
C VAL A 189 -12.48 -6.20 4.88
N ASN A 190 -13.80 -6.29 5.08
CA ASN A 190 -14.52 -5.40 6.02
C ASN A 190 -13.92 -5.46 7.42
N TYR A 191 -13.65 -6.66 7.93
CA TYR A 191 -13.08 -6.84 9.26
C TYR A 191 -11.72 -6.15 9.37
N ARG A 192 -10.84 -6.32 8.39
CA ARG A 192 -9.52 -5.68 8.37
C ARG A 192 -9.61 -4.16 8.30
N LEU A 193 -10.49 -3.64 7.46
CA LEU A 193 -10.75 -2.21 7.36
C LEU A 193 -11.25 -1.63 8.69
N ILE A 194 -12.12 -2.34 9.41
CA ILE A 194 -12.58 -1.93 10.73
C ILE A 194 -11.47 -1.99 11.78
N GLN A 195 -10.60 -3.01 11.74
CA GLN A 195 -9.44 -3.09 12.64
C GLN A 195 -8.50 -1.89 12.47
N GLU A 196 -8.35 -1.35 11.27
CA GLU A 196 -7.54 -0.15 11.04
C GLU A 196 -8.12 1.11 11.74
N LEU A 197 -9.45 1.14 11.95
CA LEU A 197 -10.12 2.22 12.68
C LEU A 197 -10.06 2.05 14.22
N GLU A 198 -9.62 0.90 14.73
CA GLU A 198 -9.62 0.58 16.17
C GLU A 198 -8.95 1.65 17.06
N PRO A 199 -7.80 2.25 16.69
CA PRO A 199 -7.16 3.24 17.55
C PRO A 199 -8.00 4.50 17.79
N GLN A 200 -8.91 4.83 16.87
CA GLN A 200 -9.75 6.03 16.93
C GLN A 200 -11.17 5.72 17.39
N TYR A 201 -11.70 4.55 16.98
CA TYR A 201 -13.09 4.14 17.20
C TYR A 201 -13.15 2.69 17.68
N PRO A 202 -12.68 2.38 18.91
CA PRO A 202 -12.62 1.02 19.43
C PRO A 202 -14.01 0.35 19.54
N GLU A 203 -15.07 1.14 19.68
CA GLU A 203 -16.45 0.66 19.68
C GLU A 203 -16.85 -0.02 18.36
N LEU A 204 -16.30 0.42 17.21
CA LEU A 204 -16.58 -0.22 15.92
C LEU A 204 -16.03 -1.64 15.89
N THR A 205 -14.81 -1.82 16.40
CA THR A 205 -14.14 -3.12 16.48
C THR A 205 -14.83 -4.05 17.47
N ALA A 206 -15.29 -3.52 18.61
CA ALA A 206 -16.08 -4.30 19.58
C ALA A 206 -17.39 -4.82 18.96
N GLU A 207 -18.08 -3.98 18.18
CA GLU A 207 -19.30 -4.38 17.47
C GLU A 207 -19.01 -5.37 16.34
N ALA A 208 -17.96 -5.15 15.53
CA ALA A 208 -17.58 -6.08 14.46
C ALA A 208 -17.16 -7.46 14.99
N ASN A 209 -16.58 -7.51 16.19
CA ASN A 209 -16.22 -8.76 16.87
C ASN A 209 -17.45 -9.51 17.43
N SER A 210 -18.61 -8.86 17.56
CA SER A 210 -19.85 -9.52 17.98
C SER A 210 -20.38 -10.49 16.92
N TYR A 211 -20.84 -11.66 17.38
CA TYR A 211 -21.42 -12.71 16.53
C TYR A 211 -22.57 -12.21 15.63
N ARG A 212 -23.33 -11.19 16.07
CA ARG A 212 -24.44 -10.61 15.31
C ARG A 212 -23.98 -9.87 14.06
N ALA A 213 -22.90 -9.09 14.16
CA ALA A 213 -22.33 -8.33 13.05
C ALA A 213 -21.81 -9.25 11.92
N ARG A 214 -21.33 -10.45 12.28
CA ARG A 214 -20.88 -11.47 11.31
C ARG A 214 -22.01 -12.05 10.46
N ILE A 215 -23.27 -11.94 10.89
CA ILE A 215 -24.43 -12.57 10.25
C ILE A 215 -25.30 -11.55 9.50
N THR A 216 -25.50 -10.35 10.05
CA THR A 216 -26.48 -9.38 9.52
C THR A 216 -25.87 -8.23 8.74
N GLY A 217 -24.55 -8.21 8.55
CA GLY A 217 -23.83 -7.06 8.00
C GLY A 217 -23.61 -5.98 9.05
N TYR A 218 -22.63 -5.11 8.78
CA TYR A 218 -22.21 -4.04 9.67
C TYR A 218 -23.02 -2.77 9.38
N SER A 219 -23.60 -2.15 10.41
CA SER A 219 -24.26 -0.84 10.29
C SER A 219 -23.47 0.17 11.10
N LEU A 220 -22.79 1.08 10.42
CA LEU A 220 -22.02 2.13 11.08
C LEU A 220 -22.94 3.04 11.90
N ASN A 221 -22.52 3.36 13.12
CA ASN A 221 -23.20 4.33 13.98
C ASN A 221 -23.20 5.71 13.31
N SER A 222 -24.37 6.33 13.17
CA SER A 222 -24.54 7.62 12.50
C SER A 222 -23.68 8.73 13.12
N ASN A 223 -23.40 8.66 14.43
CA ASN A 223 -22.58 9.67 15.11
C ASN A 223 -21.09 9.52 14.74
N ILE A 224 -20.61 8.28 14.61
CA ILE A 224 -19.22 8.01 14.20
C ILE A 224 -19.04 8.39 12.74
N LEU A 225 -20.03 8.10 11.89
CA LEU A 225 -20.04 8.57 10.50
C LEU A 225 -19.91 10.09 10.44
N ALA A 226 -20.76 10.83 11.17
CA ALA A 226 -20.73 12.29 11.17
C ALA A 226 -19.35 12.82 11.62
N ASP A 227 -18.81 12.34 12.75
CA ASP A 227 -17.49 12.77 13.24
C ASP A 227 -16.38 12.51 12.23
N VAL A 228 -16.32 11.31 11.63
CA VAL A 228 -15.31 10.98 10.61
C VAL A 228 -15.38 11.92 9.40
N PHE A 229 -16.59 12.24 8.93
CA PHE A 229 -16.77 13.15 7.79
C PHE A 229 -16.43 14.60 8.16
N ASP A 230 -16.82 15.08 9.35
CA ASP A 230 -16.51 16.41 9.84
C ASP A 230 -14.99 16.60 9.97
N ARG A 231 -14.28 15.61 10.52
CA ARG A 231 -12.81 15.61 10.62
C ARG A 231 -12.11 15.60 9.26
N ALA A 232 -12.65 14.86 8.29
CA ALA A 232 -12.12 14.85 6.93
C ALA A 232 -12.33 16.20 6.22
N GLU A 233 -13.47 16.86 6.46
CA GLU A 233 -13.73 18.21 5.95
C GLU A 233 -12.74 19.23 6.55
N GLU A 234 -12.55 19.22 7.87
CA GLU A 234 -11.55 20.07 8.55
C GLU A 234 -10.14 19.82 7.97
N CYS A 235 -9.77 18.56 7.78
CA CYS A 235 -8.50 18.16 7.19
C CYS A 235 -8.32 18.74 5.77
N LEU A 236 -9.33 18.60 4.91
CA LEU A 236 -9.28 19.11 3.53
C LEU A 236 -9.25 20.64 3.49
N ALA A 237 -9.95 21.33 4.39
CA ALA A 237 -9.91 22.78 4.52
C ALA A 237 -8.51 23.30 4.90
N VAL A 238 -7.76 22.56 5.72
CA VAL A 238 -6.35 22.88 6.01
C VAL A 238 -5.52 22.85 4.72
N PHE A 239 -5.68 21.80 3.89
CA PHE A 239 -4.94 21.69 2.63
C PHE A 239 -5.34 22.75 1.61
N GLU A 240 -6.62 23.13 1.54
CA GLU A 240 -7.06 24.26 0.73
C GLU A 240 -6.43 25.59 1.19
N SER A 241 -6.34 25.82 2.50
CA SER A 241 -5.66 26.99 3.06
C SER A 241 -4.15 26.99 2.75
N LEU A 242 -3.50 25.83 2.80
CA LEU A 242 -2.08 25.70 2.45
C LEU A 242 -1.84 25.96 0.97
N LEU A 243 -2.65 25.38 0.09
CA LEU A 243 -2.55 25.55 -1.36
C LEU A 243 -2.86 26.98 -1.80
N SER A 244 -3.82 27.66 -1.16
CA SER A 244 -4.14 29.06 -1.48
C SER A 244 -3.04 30.04 -1.07
N LYS A 245 -2.28 29.74 -0.01
CA LYS A 245 -1.13 30.55 0.42
C LYS A 245 0.10 30.32 -0.44
N ASN A 246 0.24 29.12 -1.01
CA ASN A 246 1.42 28.77 -1.77
C ASN A 246 1.28 29.17 -3.25
N LYS A 247 2.24 29.94 -3.76
CA LYS A 247 2.25 30.35 -5.18
C LYS A 247 2.80 29.23 -6.07
N SER A 248 3.63 28.34 -5.53
CA SER A 248 4.01 27.10 -6.20
C SER A 248 2.85 26.11 -6.11
N GLN A 249 2.56 25.37 -7.18
CA GLN A 249 1.54 24.31 -7.21
C GLN A 249 1.88 23.09 -6.31
N ALA A 250 2.96 23.18 -5.54
CA ALA A 250 3.41 22.20 -4.55
C ALA A 250 3.35 22.80 -3.14
N ILE A 251 2.92 22.00 -2.17
CA ILE A 251 2.64 22.41 -0.79
C ILE A 251 3.94 22.64 -0.02
N PHE A 252 4.90 21.72 -0.14
CA PHE A 252 6.27 21.87 0.36
C PHE A 252 7.24 21.53 -0.77
N GLY A 253 8.03 22.51 -1.21
CA GLY A 253 9.04 22.31 -2.26
C GLY A 253 10.13 21.29 -1.88
N ASP A 254 10.87 20.84 -2.90
CA ASP A 254 11.58 19.56 -3.02
C ASP A 254 12.56 19.15 -1.89
N LEU A 255 12.58 17.84 -1.62
CA LEU A 255 13.57 17.14 -0.79
C LEU A 255 14.89 16.85 -1.53
N ASN A 256 15.01 16.98 -2.87
CA ASN A 256 16.27 16.68 -3.59
C ASN A 256 16.49 17.42 -4.92
N GLY A 257 16.09 18.70 -5.04
CA GLY A 257 16.57 19.59 -6.12
C GLY A 257 16.35 19.14 -7.57
N GLY A 258 15.30 18.37 -7.88
CA GLY A 258 15.04 17.84 -9.21
C GLY A 258 13.58 17.71 -9.65
N THR A 259 12.58 17.76 -8.75
CA THR A 259 11.15 17.78 -9.12
C THR A 259 10.34 18.38 -7.98
N ASP A 260 9.58 19.46 -8.22
CA ASP A 260 8.88 20.24 -7.17
C ASP A 260 7.80 19.49 -6.34
N LEU A 261 7.69 18.15 -6.36
CA LEU A 261 6.68 17.41 -5.60
C LEU A 261 7.28 16.75 -4.35
N GLY A 262 6.75 17.09 -3.18
CA GLY A 262 7.10 16.46 -1.91
C GLY A 262 6.25 15.22 -1.60
N ARG A 263 6.54 14.60 -0.46
CA ARG A 263 5.76 13.44 0.03
C ARG A 263 4.32 13.81 0.28
N LEU A 264 4.11 14.97 0.87
CA LEU A 264 2.76 15.45 1.17
C LEU A 264 1.91 15.63 -0.09
N ASP A 265 2.50 16.15 -1.18
CA ASP A 265 1.79 16.35 -2.45
C ASP A 265 1.36 14.99 -3.03
N ILE A 266 2.25 14.00 -3.02
CA ILE A 266 1.98 12.65 -3.52
C ILE A 266 0.93 11.95 -2.65
N LEU A 267 1.02 12.08 -1.33
CA LEU A 267 0.07 11.49 -0.40
C LEU A 267 -1.32 12.11 -0.58
N LEU A 268 -1.43 13.44 -0.63
CA LEU A 268 -2.71 14.12 -0.86
C LEU A 268 -3.29 13.76 -2.24
N PHE A 269 -2.46 13.73 -3.28
CA PHE A 269 -2.83 13.25 -4.61
C PHE A 269 -3.42 11.84 -4.55
N SER A 270 -2.77 10.91 -3.86
CA SER A 270 -3.17 9.50 -3.86
C SER A 270 -4.61 9.28 -3.38
N TYR A 271 -5.01 9.96 -2.30
CA TYR A 271 -6.39 9.91 -1.82
C TYR A 271 -7.35 10.67 -2.73
N THR A 272 -7.01 11.91 -3.06
CA THR A 272 -7.93 12.80 -3.79
C THR A 272 -8.22 12.28 -5.20
N HIS A 273 -7.21 11.75 -5.88
CA HIS A 273 -7.35 11.16 -7.21
C HIS A 273 -8.28 9.94 -7.16
N LEU A 274 -8.04 9.01 -6.23
CA LEU A 274 -8.84 7.80 -6.10
C LEU A 274 -10.28 8.09 -5.64
N ILE A 275 -10.49 9.04 -4.74
CA ILE A 275 -11.84 9.45 -4.33
C ILE A 275 -12.62 9.98 -5.54
N LEU A 276 -12.01 10.88 -6.32
CA LEU A 276 -12.66 11.49 -7.48
C LEU A 276 -12.87 10.48 -8.62
N TRP A 277 -11.97 9.51 -8.77
CA TRP A 277 -12.04 8.51 -9.82
C TRP A 277 -12.98 7.34 -9.49
N LEU A 278 -12.86 6.75 -8.30
CA LEU A 278 -13.59 5.54 -7.91
C LEU A 278 -14.97 5.83 -7.33
N ILE A 279 -15.11 6.91 -6.53
CA ILE A 279 -16.35 7.25 -5.82
C ILE A 279 -16.79 8.71 -6.05
N PRO A 280 -16.88 9.20 -7.30
CA PRO A 280 -17.15 10.61 -7.62
C PRO A 280 -18.46 11.17 -7.06
N ASN A 281 -19.45 10.30 -6.85
CA ASN A 281 -20.79 10.69 -6.38
C ASN A 281 -20.97 10.54 -4.86
N SER A 282 -19.93 10.12 -4.14
CA SER A 282 -19.96 9.92 -2.69
C SER A 282 -20.01 11.24 -1.91
N GLN A 283 -20.37 11.16 -0.63
CA GLN A 283 -20.25 12.30 0.29
C GLN A 283 -18.79 12.78 0.39
N LEU A 284 -17.83 11.85 0.44
CA LEU A 284 -16.40 12.16 0.52
C LEU A 284 -15.90 12.94 -0.70
N ALA A 285 -16.32 12.56 -1.91
CA ALA A 285 -15.93 13.28 -3.13
C ALA A 285 -16.45 14.73 -3.17
N ARG A 286 -17.60 15.01 -2.53
CA ARG A 286 -18.15 16.38 -2.42
C ARG A 286 -17.38 17.27 -1.45
N LEU A 287 -16.69 16.67 -0.48
CA LEU A 287 -15.86 17.42 0.47
C LEU A 287 -14.56 17.93 -0.16
N ILE A 288 -14.12 17.36 -1.30
CA ILE A 288 -12.84 17.73 -1.93
C ILE A 288 -12.95 19.15 -2.51
N PRO A 289 -12.18 20.13 -1.98
CA PRO A 289 -12.23 21.49 -2.46
C PRO A 289 -11.66 21.65 -3.88
N PRO A 290 -12.07 22.67 -4.66
CA PRO A 290 -11.60 22.86 -6.03
C PRO A 290 -10.08 23.00 -6.17
N LEU A 291 -9.41 23.68 -5.23
CA LEU A 291 -7.95 23.83 -5.25
C LEU A 291 -7.23 22.50 -5.03
N VAL A 292 -7.75 21.66 -4.14
CA VAL A 292 -7.20 20.31 -3.88
C VAL A 292 -7.39 19.41 -5.10
N ARG A 293 -8.53 19.52 -5.80
CA ARG A 293 -8.76 18.82 -7.07
C ARG A 293 -7.75 19.23 -8.14
N ALA A 294 -7.59 20.53 -8.35
CA ALA A 294 -6.63 21.06 -9.34
C ALA A 294 -5.19 20.64 -9.01
N HIS A 295 -4.82 20.58 -7.73
CA HIS A 295 -3.54 20.07 -7.28
C HIS A 295 -3.36 18.58 -7.62
N SER A 296 -4.38 17.76 -7.37
CA SER A 296 -4.37 16.32 -7.72
C SER A 296 -4.16 16.10 -9.22
N GLU A 297 -4.83 16.88 -10.08
CA GLU A 297 -4.63 16.84 -11.53
C GLU A 297 -3.21 17.28 -11.93
N HIS A 298 -2.66 18.29 -11.27
CA HIS A 298 -1.27 18.74 -11.50
C HIS A 298 -0.27 17.62 -11.17
N VAL A 299 -0.41 16.98 -10.00
CA VAL A 299 0.46 15.87 -9.58
C VAL A 299 0.35 14.69 -10.54
N TYR A 300 -0.88 14.34 -10.94
CA TYR A 300 -1.11 13.28 -11.93
C TYR A 300 -0.33 13.52 -13.22
N ASN A 301 -0.49 14.70 -13.81
CA ASN A 301 0.15 15.05 -15.08
C ASN A 301 1.68 15.05 -14.97
N LYS A 302 2.24 15.45 -13.82
CA LYS A 302 3.69 15.48 -13.62
C LYS A 302 4.29 14.09 -13.47
N ILE A 303 3.58 13.16 -12.82
CA ILE A 303 4.08 11.81 -12.51
C ILE A 303 3.79 10.82 -13.64
N PHE A 304 2.57 10.84 -14.20
CA PHE A 304 2.09 9.77 -15.09
C PHE A 304 1.94 10.18 -16.56
N CYS A 305 1.95 11.48 -16.88
CA CYS A 305 2.10 11.97 -18.26
C CYS A 305 3.57 12.30 -18.58
#